data_AF-A0A2V7AT00-F1
#
_entry.id   AF-A0A2V7AT00-F1
#
_cell.length_a   1.000
_cell.length_b   1.000
_cell.length_c   1.000
_cell.angle_alpha   90.00
_cell.angle_beta   90.00
_cell.angle_gamma   90.00
#
_symmetry.space_group_name_H-M   'P 1'
#
loop_
_entity.id
_entity.type
_entity.pdbx_description
1 polymer ?
#
loop_
_entity_poly.entity_id
_entity_poly.type
_entity_poly.pdbx_seq_one_letter_code
_entity_poly.pdbx_strand_id
1 'polypeptide(L)'
;MTEPRIKHSIPDARWPTEAEAAASLWFSPTHIGRLAVEQRTWVPAMVPWRATEDGFVTAEVLDWYARFAEGRPGVLVVEATGIRDIASGPLLRIGDDRFIPGLRRLVETVREQSAGHTRLFIQILDFLTVRRRPEPATFFARYLPISSPLRERLARALTDERWRTAAEGDVRARLAAAERSLVEAVLDERELESLDYGYRERVWDTHLPWIRDLPRVLPALFAAAARRARDAGFDGVELHYAHAYTMASFLSRLNDRADGYGGSREQRVRVPLEALAAVRRSVGDEYVVGIRFLGDDVVAGGSRIDDAMFYGVELAAAGANYLSVSKGGRFEDARQPKIGEAVYPYTGASGYECMPTVLGDARGPFGRNVPLAAAIRRAVREAGHETPVVTSGGIHSFEQAEGILRRGEADFVGAARQTLADPDWFRKIRLGLGPQVRRCQFTNYCEGLDQRHKQVTCKLWDRDVAPGERDVRMSLDGKRRLEPPAWRPPTPS
;
A
#
# COMPACT_ATOMS: atom_id res chain seq x y z
N MET A 1 23.34 18.71 -4.24
CA MET A 1 24.07 17.81 -5.15
C MET A 1 23.36 16.47 -5.09
N THR A 2 22.76 16.00 -6.18
CA THR A 2 22.13 14.66 -6.21
C THR A 2 23.23 13.61 -6.10
N GLU A 3 23.16 12.74 -5.09
CA GLU A 3 24.07 11.59 -5.00
C GLU A 3 24.10 10.81 -6.31
N PRO A 4 25.28 10.31 -6.73
CA PRO A 4 25.39 9.52 -7.96
C PRO A 4 24.53 8.25 -7.85
N ARG A 5 23.71 7.99 -8.89
CA ARG A 5 22.89 6.77 -8.94
C ARG A 5 23.77 5.57 -9.23
N ILE A 6 23.85 4.64 -8.28
CA ILE A 6 24.60 3.39 -8.37
C ILE A 6 23.68 2.30 -8.95
N LYS A 7 24.18 1.55 -9.94
CA LYS A 7 23.50 0.36 -10.45
C LYS A 7 23.97 -0.86 -9.67
N HIS A 8 23.13 -1.32 -8.75
CA HIS A 8 23.36 -2.51 -7.94
C HIS A 8 23.12 -3.77 -8.77
N SER A 9 24.04 -4.73 -8.67
CA SER A 9 23.75 -6.10 -9.09
C SER A 9 22.76 -6.72 -8.11
N ILE A 10 21.98 -7.68 -8.60
CA ILE A 10 21.20 -8.54 -7.71
C ILE A 10 22.20 -9.48 -7.03
N PRO A 11 22.30 -9.51 -5.70
CA PRO A 11 23.28 -10.36 -5.03
C PRO A 11 23.08 -11.81 -5.42
N ASP A 12 24.16 -12.57 -5.57
CA ASP A 12 24.08 -14.00 -5.83
C ASP A 12 23.30 -14.70 -4.71
N ALA A 13 22.59 -15.77 -5.05
CA ALA A 13 21.79 -16.52 -4.11
C ALA A 13 22.39 -17.91 -3.96
N ARG A 14 22.75 -18.29 -2.73
CA ARG A 14 22.90 -19.69 -2.39
C ARG A 14 21.51 -20.29 -2.23
N TRP A 15 21.26 -21.38 -2.93
CA TRP A 15 20.01 -22.11 -2.84
C TRP A 15 20.14 -23.20 -1.76
N PRO A 16 19.20 -23.27 -0.78
CA PRO A 16 19.22 -24.35 0.18
C PRO A 16 18.87 -25.68 -0.50
N THR A 17 19.40 -26.76 0.03
CA THR A 17 18.85 -28.10 -0.22
C THR A 17 17.45 -28.22 0.40
N GLU A 18 16.68 -29.23 0.01
CA GLU A 18 15.38 -29.52 0.62
C GLU A 18 15.50 -29.72 2.15
N ALA A 19 16.54 -30.44 2.61
CA ALA A 19 16.79 -30.66 4.02
C ALA A 19 17.11 -29.36 4.79
N GLU A 20 17.92 -28.47 4.21
CA GLU A 20 18.23 -27.17 4.81
C GLU A 20 17.00 -26.26 4.85
N ALA A 21 16.18 -26.27 3.81
CA ALA A 21 14.93 -25.51 3.79
C ALA A 21 13.96 -26.05 4.85
N ALA A 22 13.82 -27.37 4.96
CA ALA A 22 12.96 -28.02 5.96
C ALA A 22 13.39 -27.73 7.41
N ALA A 23 14.70 -27.57 7.67
CA ALA A 23 15.24 -27.24 8.98
C ALA A 23 15.29 -25.72 9.28
N SER A 24 14.88 -24.87 8.34
CA SER A 24 14.97 -23.41 8.47
C SER A 24 13.86 -22.80 9.34
N LEU A 25 14.13 -21.63 9.92
CA LEU A 25 13.07 -20.86 10.57
C LEU A 25 12.03 -20.39 9.55
N TRP A 26 12.44 -19.99 8.34
CA TRP A 26 11.52 -19.43 7.36
C TRP A 26 10.40 -20.40 6.95
N PHE A 27 10.69 -21.71 6.89
CA PHE A 27 9.70 -22.76 6.62
C PHE A 27 9.22 -23.49 7.89
N SER A 28 9.48 -22.96 9.08
CA SER A 28 9.01 -23.51 10.35
C SER A 28 7.60 -23.02 10.73
N PRO A 29 6.78 -23.87 11.37
CA PRO A 29 5.45 -23.48 11.83
C PRO A 29 5.50 -22.45 12.97
N THR A 30 4.45 -21.65 13.06
CA THR A 30 4.27 -20.62 14.10
C THR A 30 2.78 -20.25 14.25
N HIS A 31 2.47 -19.25 15.07
CA HIS A 31 1.11 -18.75 15.27
C HIS A 31 1.01 -17.24 15.02
N ILE A 32 -0.19 -16.80 14.61
CA ILE A 32 -0.63 -15.40 14.59
C ILE A 32 -1.89 -15.33 15.45
N GLY A 33 -1.77 -14.81 16.67
CA GLY A 33 -2.80 -15.02 17.68
C GLY A 33 -3.02 -16.52 17.90
N ARG A 34 -4.25 -17.00 17.68
CA ARG A 34 -4.60 -18.43 17.77
C ARG A 34 -4.52 -19.17 16.43
N LEU A 35 -4.27 -18.45 15.33
CA LEU A 35 -4.19 -19.06 14.01
C LEU A 35 -2.83 -19.72 13.80
N ALA A 36 -2.82 -21.04 13.62
CA ALA A 36 -1.64 -21.77 13.21
C ALA A 36 -1.28 -21.47 11.75
N VAL A 37 0.00 -21.18 11.51
CA VAL A 37 0.59 -20.93 10.19
C VAL A 37 1.74 -21.92 9.99
N GLU A 38 1.77 -22.60 8.86
CA GLU A 38 2.74 -23.67 8.60
C GLU A 38 4.18 -23.16 8.40
N GLN A 39 4.34 -21.88 8.08
CA GLN A 39 5.62 -21.29 7.70
C GLN A 39 5.60 -19.76 7.87
N ARG A 40 6.78 -19.15 7.95
CA ARG A 40 6.99 -17.71 8.17
C ARG A 40 7.11 -16.91 6.87
N THR A 41 6.65 -17.47 5.76
CA THR A 41 6.64 -16.84 4.43
C THR A 41 5.39 -15.99 4.24
N TRP A 42 5.55 -14.81 3.64
CA TRP A 42 4.47 -13.82 3.52
C TRP A 42 4.44 -13.16 2.14
N VAL A 43 3.25 -13.10 1.53
CA VAL A 43 2.98 -12.31 0.33
C VAL A 43 2.18 -11.07 0.74
N PRO A 44 2.80 -9.88 0.79
CA PRO A 44 2.09 -8.64 1.12
C PRO A 44 1.09 -8.26 0.02
N ALA A 45 0.07 -7.48 0.40
CA ALA A 45 -0.90 -6.92 -0.52
C ALA A 45 -0.22 -6.16 -1.68
N MET A 46 -0.68 -6.45 -2.90
CA MET A 46 -0.28 -5.80 -4.16
C MET A 46 -1.54 -5.57 -4.99
N VAL A 47 -1.74 -4.34 -5.46
CA VAL A 47 -2.90 -4.00 -6.31
C VAL A 47 -2.63 -4.46 -7.75
N PRO A 48 -3.50 -5.30 -8.35
CA PRO A 48 -3.29 -5.78 -9.70
C PRO A 48 -4.17 -5.12 -10.77
N TRP A 49 -5.15 -4.27 -10.41
CA TRP A 49 -6.13 -3.65 -11.33
C TRP A 49 -6.97 -4.67 -12.11
N ARG A 50 -7.59 -5.63 -11.40
CA ARG A 50 -8.32 -6.77 -11.99
C ARG A 50 -9.78 -6.87 -11.58
N ALA A 51 -10.23 -6.11 -10.59
CA ALA A 51 -11.64 -6.08 -10.21
C ALA A 51 -12.48 -5.38 -11.29
N THR A 52 -13.80 -5.43 -11.19
CA THR A 52 -14.65 -4.54 -12.01
C THR A 52 -14.50 -3.09 -11.53
N GLU A 53 -14.93 -2.12 -12.36
CA GLU A 53 -15.03 -0.70 -11.93
C GLU A 53 -15.95 -0.50 -10.72
N ASP A 54 -16.85 -1.45 -10.47
CA ASP A 54 -17.74 -1.47 -9.30
C ASP A 54 -17.14 -2.23 -8.10
N GLY A 55 -15.94 -2.78 -8.26
CA GLY A 55 -15.16 -3.45 -7.21
C GLY A 55 -15.52 -4.91 -6.94
N PHE A 56 -16.15 -5.58 -7.91
CA PHE A 56 -16.46 -7.01 -7.80
C PHE A 56 -15.27 -7.89 -8.20
N VAL A 57 -15.18 -9.05 -7.55
CA VAL A 57 -14.25 -10.12 -7.92
C VAL A 57 -14.55 -10.61 -9.34
N THR A 58 -13.54 -10.57 -10.20
CA THR A 58 -13.59 -11.12 -11.57
C THR A 58 -12.86 -12.45 -11.64
N ALA A 59 -13.00 -13.15 -12.76
CA ALA A 59 -12.19 -14.34 -12.99
C ALA A 59 -10.68 -14.02 -13.01
N GLU A 60 -10.26 -12.83 -13.45
CA GLU A 60 -8.83 -12.45 -13.44
C GLU A 60 -8.29 -12.26 -12.03
N VAL A 61 -9.13 -11.78 -11.10
CA VAL A 61 -8.78 -11.73 -9.67
C VAL A 61 -8.56 -13.14 -9.15
N LEU A 62 -9.45 -14.09 -9.50
CA LEU A 62 -9.33 -15.47 -9.07
C LEU A 62 -8.06 -16.13 -9.61
N ASP A 63 -7.76 -16.01 -10.90
CA ASP A 63 -6.54 -16.63 -11.46
C ASP A 63 -5.27 -16.02 -10.87
N TRP A 64 -5.28 -14.70 -10.62
CA TRP A 64 -4.16 -14.00 -9.99
C TRP A 64 -3.82 -14.60 -8.62
N TYR A 65 -4.81 -14.72 -7.74
CA TYR A 65 -4.58 -15.27 -6.39
C TYR A 65 -4.44 -16.80 -6.38
N ALA A 66 -5.06 -17.51 -7.32
CA ALA A 66 -4.82 -18.94 -7.55
C ALA A 66 -3.33 -19.19 -7.81
N ARG A 67 -2.69 -18.38 -8.66
CA ARG A 67 -1.27 -18.54 -8.97
C ARG A 67 -0.36 -18.31 -7.77
N PHE A 68 -0.67 -17.35 -6.90
CA PHE A 68 0.07 -17.21 -5.62
C PHE A 68 -0.17 -18.40 -4.69
N ALA A 69 -1.40 -18.91 -4.62
CA ALA A 69 -1.79 -20.01 -3.74
C ALA A 69 -1.11 -21.33 -4.11
N GLU A 70 -0.91 -21.64 -5.39
CA GLU A 70 -0.16 -22.83 -5.85
C GLU A 70 1.31 -22.85 -5.39
N GLY A 71 1.88 -21.66 -5.19
CA GLY A 71 3.20 -21.45 -4.59
C GLY A 71 3.25 -21.68 -3.09
N ARG A 72 2.08 -21.90 -2.46
CA ARG A 72 1.88 -22.25 -1.05
C ARG A 72 2.66 -21.36 -0.08
N PRO A 73 2.51 -20.02 -0.10
CA PRO A 73 3.00 -19.17 0.97
C PRO A 73 2.29 -19.50 2.29
N GLY A 74 2.91 -19.19 3.43
CA GLY A 74 2.27 -19.32 4.74
C GLY A 74 1.12 -18.34 4.88
N VAL A 75 1.34 -17.09 4.49
CA VAL A 75 0.33 -16.04 4.47
C VAL A 75 0.30 -15.35 3.10
N LEU A 76 -0.91 -15.17 2.57
CA LEU A 76 -1.21 -14.37 1.40
C LEU A 76 -2.18 -13.25 1.79
N VAL A 77 -1.83 -12.00 1.52
CA VAL A 77 -2.68 -10.85 1.78
C VAL A 77 -3.24 -10.32 0.47
N VAL A 78 -4.57 -10.33 0.33
CA VAL A 78 -5.30 -9.73 -0.79
C VAL A 78 -5.08 -8.22 -0.79
N GLU A 79 -5.09 -7.65 -2.00
CA GLU A 79 -4.91 -6.24 -2.30
C GLU A 79 -5.71 -5.28 -1.40
N ALA A 80 -5.25 -4.04 -1.39
CA ALA A 80 -5.96 -2.88 -0.89
C ALA A 80 -7.44 -2.88 -1.33
N THR A 81 -8.33 -3.16 -0.38
CA THR A 81 -9.78 -3.30 -0.59
C THR A 81 -10.53 -2.14 0.07
N GLY A 82 -11.31 -1.41 -0.72
CA GLY A 82 -12.04 -0.23 -0.25
C GLY A 82 -13.19 -0.58 0.70
N ILE A 83 -13.22 0.04 1.88
CA ILE A 83 -14.31 -0.15 2.87
C ILE A 83 -15.55 0.72 2.59
N ARG A 84 -15.44 1.66 1.66
CA ARG A 84 -16.56 2.49 1.21
C ARG A 84 -17.07 2.01 -0.13
N ASP A 85 -18.36 2.17 -0.35
CA ASP A 85 -18.98 1.92 -1.65
C ASP A 85 -18.91 3.19 -2.52
N ILE A 86 -17.69 3.58 -2.86
CA ILE A 86 -17.40 4.74 -3.73
C ILE A 86 -16.55 4.29 -4.91
N ALA A 87 -16.79 4.89 -6.07
CA ALA A 87 -16.04 4.58 -7.29
C ALA A 87 -14.55 4.88 -7.10
N SER A 88 -13.70 3.89 -7.39
CA SER A 88 -12.26 3.93 -7.10
C SER A 88 -11.45 3.00 -7.99
N GLY A 89 -11.59 3.14 -9.32
CA GLY A 89 -10.99 2.23 -10.30
C GLY A 89 -11.35 0.75 -10.08
N PRO A 90 -10.73 -0.16 -10.85
CA PRO A 90 -10.88 -1.61 -10.70
C PRO A 90 -10.11 -2.17 -9.48
N LEU A 91 -10.46 -1.68 -8.29
CA LEU A 91 -10.02 -2.18 -6.98
C LEU A 91 -11.16 -2.94 -6.30
N LEU A 92 -10.83 -3.99 -5.54
CA LEU A 92 -11.83 -4.72 -4.76
C LEU A 92 -12.52 -3.80 -3.73
N ARG A 93 -13.79 -4.08 -3.45
CA ARG A 93 -14.58 -3.39 -2.42
C ARG A 93 -15.21 -4.37 -1.43
N ILE A 94 -15.44 -3.87 -0.22
CA ILE A 94 -16.06 -4.61 0.89
C ILE A 94 -16.99 -3.71 1.73
N GLY A 95 -17.44 -2.58 1.14
CA GLY A 95 -18.33 -1.63 1.81
C GLY A 95 -19.77 -2.10 1.98
N ASP A 96 -20.17 -3.15 1.27
CA ASP A 96 -21.55 -3.68 1.22
C ASP A 96 -21.58 -5.22 1.18
N ASP A 97 -22.69 -5.82 1.63
CA ASP A 97 -22.85 -7.28 1.71
C ASP A 97 -22.86 -7.94 0.32
N ARG A 98 -23.19 -7.19 -0.75
CA ARG A 98 -23.17 -7.66 -2.15
C ARG A 98 -21.80 -8.17 -2.60
N PHE A 99 -20.71 -7.77 -1.95
CA PHE A 99 -19.36 -8.21 -2.30
C PHE A 99 -18.99 -9.57 -1.70
N ILE A 100 -19.71 -10.02 -0.65
CA ILE A 100 -19.40 -11.25 0.10
C ILE A 100 -19.35 -12.49 -0.82
N PRO A 101 -20.30 -12.74 -1.76
CA PRO A 101 -20.25 -13.94 -2.60
C PRO A 101 -18.98 -14.02 -3.47
N GLY A 102 -18.56 -12.91 -4.08
CA GLY A 102 -17.34 -12.87 -4.89
C GLY A 102 -16.09 -13.08 -4.05
N LEU A 103 -16.04 -12.45 -2.88
CA LEU A 103 -14.95 -12.60 -1.92
C LEU A 103 -14.86 -14.03 -1.36
N ARG A 104 -16.00 -14.69 -1.12
CA ARG A 104 -16.05 -16.09 -0.71
C ARG A 104 -15.46 -17.01 -1.78
N ARG A 105 -15.82 -16.80 -3.05
CA ARG A 105 -15.21 -17.54 -4.17
C ARG A 105 -13.70 -17.36 -4.23
N LEU A 106 -13.19 -16.18 -3.92
CA LEU A 106 -11.74 -15.92 -3.83
C LEU A 106 -11.09 -16.73 -2.70
N VAL A 107 -11.70 -16.75 -1.51
CA VAL A 107 -11.24 -17.57 -0.37
C VAL A 107 -11.21 -19.05 -0.75
N GLU A 108 -12.29 -19.57 -1.33
CA GLU A 108 -12.40 -20.96 -1.78
C GLU A 108 -11.32 -21.29 -2.81
N THR A 109 -11.13 -20.43 -3.81
CA THR A 109 -10.08 -20.59 -4.84
C THR A 109 -8.70 -20.71 -4.20
N VAL A 110 -8.32 -19.80 -3.30
CA VAL A 110 -7.00 -19.87 -2.63
C VAL A 110 -6.87 -21.13 -1.79
N ARG A 111 -7.91 -21.52 -1.05
CA ARG A 111 -7.89 -22.71 -0.21
C ARG A 111 -7.70 -23.97 -1.04
N GLU A 112 -8.40 -24.10 -2.16
CA GLU A 112 -8.29 -25.22 -3.09
C GLU A 112 -6.89 -25.29 -3.73
N GLN A 113 -6.43 -24.18 -4.31
CA GLN A 113 -5.16 -24.13 -5.06
C GLN A 113 -3.93 -24.29 -4.16
N SER A 114 -4.02 -23.84 -2.90
CA SER A 114 -2.98 -24.08 -1.89
C SER A 114 -3.14 -25.41 -1.16
N ALA A 115 -4.19 -26.19 -1.41
CA ALA A 115 -4.55 -27.38 -0.62
C ALA A 115 -4.62 -27.11 0.90
N GLY A 116 -5.07 -25.90 1.29
CA GLY A 116 -5.22 -25.48 2.69
C GLY A 116 -3.93 -25.01 3.38
N HIS A 117 -2.79 -25.01 2.69
CA HIS A 117 -1.49 -24.61 3.26
C HIS A 117 -1.36 -23.09 3.49
N THR A 118 -2.11 -22.28 2.75
CA THR A 118 -2.03 -20.82 2.81
C THR A 118 -3.14 -20.23 3.67
N ARG A 119 -2.77 -19.38 4.62
CA ARG A 119 -3.71 -18.48 5.31
C ARG A 119 -3.96 -17.24 4.47
N LEU A 120 -5.23 -16.92 4.23
CA LEU A 120 -5.63 -15.82 3.38
C LEU A 120 -6.18 -14.67 4.22
N PHE A 121 -5.53 -13.53 4.13
CA PHE A 121 -6.00 -12.27 4.73
C PHE A 121 -6.45 -11.29 3.65
N ILE A 122 -7.28 -10.33 4.02
CA ILE A 122 -7.66 -9.21 3.15
C ILE A 122 -7.23 -7.89 3.76
N GLN A 123 -6.58 -7.03 2.96
CA GLN A 123 -6.19 -5.70 3.40
C GLN A 123 -7.33 -4.71 3.18
N ILE A 124 -7.86 -4.11 4.24
CA ILE A 124 -8.96 -3.13 4.15
C ILE A 124 -8.47 -1.71 4.43
N LEU A 125 -8.97 -0.75 3.64
CA LEU A 125 -8.50 0.63 3.72
C LEU A 125 -9.60 1.66 3.45
N ASP A 126 -9.30 2.88 3.87
CA ASP A 126 -10.02 4.10 3.53
C ASP A 126 -9.08 5.06 2.79
N PHE A 127 -9.62 5.84 1.86
CA PHE A 127 -8.90 6.88 1.13
C PHE A 127 -9.74 8.15 1.04
N LEU A 128 -9.05 9.29 0.95
CA LEU A 128 -9.65 10.59 0.75
C LEU A 128 -9.69 10.96 -0.73
N THR A 129 -10.46 12.01 -1.06
CA THR A 129 -10.61 12.44 -2.44
C THR A 129 -9.30 12.96 -3.00
N VAL A 130 -8.93 12.45 -4.17
CA VAL A 130 -7.85 12.99 -5.02
C VAL A 130 -8.41 13.19 -6.43
N ARG A 131 -8.16 14.37 -7.01
CA ARG A 131 -8.54 14.72 -8.37
C ARG A 131 -7.32 14.87 -9.25
N ARG A 132 -7.52 14.65 -10.55
CA ARG A 132 -6.49 14.83 -11.57
C ARG A 132 -6.08 16.29 -11.66
N ARG A 133 -4.82 16.53 -12.02
CA ARG A 133 -4.31 17.86 -12.32
C ARG A 133 -5.13 18.49 -13.46
N PRO A 134 -5.72 19.67 -13.26
CA PRO A 134 -6.54 20.31 -14.27
C PRO A 134 -5.69 20.99 -15.35
N GLU A 135 -6.28 21.23 -16.51
CA GLU A 135 -5.78 22.26 -17.44
C GLU A 135 -5.85 23.63 -16.74
N PRO A 136 -4.79 24.47 -16.79
CA PRO A 136 -4.78 25.77 -16.11
C PRO A 136 -5.99 26.65 -16.44
N ALA A 137 -6.37 26.72 -17.72
CA ALA A 137 -7.56 27.47 -18.14
C ALA A 137 -8.84 26.96 -17.48
N THR A 138 -9.00 25.63 -17.37
CA THR A 138 -10.15 25.01 -16.68
C THR A 138 -10.13 25.32 -15.18
N PHE A 139 -8.96 25.31 -14.56
CA PHE A 139 -8.81 25.65 -13.14
C PHE A 139 -9.27 27.07 -12.84
N PHE A 140 -8.75 28.06 -13.56
CA PHE A 140 -9.14 29.46 -13.36
C PHE A 140 -10.59 29.72 -13.72
N ALA A 141 -11.15 29.01 -14.70
CA ALA A 141 -12.54 29.19 -15.10
C ALA A 141 -13.55 28.54 -14.13
N ARG A 142 -13.23 27.38 -13.55
CA ARG A 142 -14.23 26.53 -12.86
C ARG A 142 -13.89 26.18 -11.42
N TYR A 143 -12.61 26.02 -11.08
CA TYR A 143 -12.22 25.40 -9.81
C TYR A 143 -11.70 26.40 -8.79
N LEU A 144 -11.08 27.50 -9.23
CA LEU A 144 -10.58 28.54 -8.33
C LEU A 144 -11.76 29.31 -7.70
N PRO A 145 -11.92 29.33 -6.37
CA PRO A 145 -12.89 30.18 -5.71
C PRO A 145 -12.41 31.64 -5.74
N ILE A 146 -13.25 32.57 -6.19
CA ILE A 146 -12.88 34.00 -6.23
C ILE A 146 -13.28 34.66 -4.91
N SER A 147 -12.43 34.47 -3.90
CA SER A 147 -12.62 34.94 -2.53
C SER A 147 -12.09 36.37 -2.31
N SER A 148 -12.54 37.03 -1.22
CA SER A 148 -12.00 38.35 -0.83
C SER A 148 -10.48 38.32 -0.58
N PRO A 149 -9.91 37.33 0.15
CA PRO A 149 -8.45 37.24 0.32
C PRO A 149 -7.68 37.13 -1.00
N LEU A 150 -8.19 36.35 -1.97
CA LEU A 150 -7.57 36.23 -3.28
C LEU A 150 -7.57 37.57 -4.03
N ARG A 151 -8.69 38.30 -3.99
CA ARG A 151 -8.83 39.63 -4.61
C ARG A 151 -7.87 40.65 -4.01
N GLU A 152 -7.68 40.60 -2.69
CA GLU A 152 -6.70 41.45 -2.02
C GLU A 152 -5.26 41.12 -2.42
N ARG A 153 -4.91 39.83 -2.52
CA ARG A 153 -3.58 39.40 -3.01
C ARG A 153 -3.36 39.88 -4.45
N LEU A 154 -4.36 39.76 -5.31
CA LEU A 154 -4.32 40.26 -6.69
C LEU A 154 -4.14 41.78 -6.76
N ALA A 155 -4.92 42.54 -6.00
CA ALA A 155 -4.82 44.00 -5.94
C ALA A 155 -3.43 44.45 -5.47
N ARG A 156 -2.88 43.81 -4.44
CA ARG A 156 -1.52 44.07 -3.95
C ARG A 156 -0.46 43.71 -4.99
N ALA A 157 -0.54 42.52 -5.58
CA ALA A 157 0.45 42.05 -6.56
C ALA A 157 0.48 42.92 -7.84
N LEU A 158 -0.66 43.50 -8.22
CA LEU A 158 -0.76 44.41 -9.37
C LEU A 158 -0.65 45.89 -9.02
N THR A 159 -0.58 46.22 -7.73
CA THR A 159 -0.65 47.61 -7.23
C THR A 159 -1.88 48.36 -7.79
N ASP A 160 -3.03 47.68 -7.80
CA ASP A 160 -4.25 48.17 -8.45
C ASP A 160 -5.49 47.77 -7.64
N GLU A 161 -6.02 48.75 -6.91
CA GLU A 161 -7.10 48.57 -5.94
C GLU A 161 -8.42 48.13 -6.60
N ARG A 162 -8.60 48.33 -7.92
CA ARG A 162 -9.83 47.92 -8.62
C ARG A 162 -10.11 46.42 -8.52
N TRP A 163 -9.06 45.60 -8.36
CA TRP A 163 -9.20 44.15 -8.28
C TRP A 163 -9.93 43.67 -7.03
N ARG A 164 -10.04 44.51 -5.99
CA ARG A 164 -10.84 44.19 -4.80
C ARG A 164 -12.34 44.07 -5.11
N THR A 165 -12.83 44.85 -6.06
CA THR A 165 -14.26 44.92 -6.41
C THR A 165 -14.57 44.53 -7.86
N ALA A 166 -13.57 44.15 -8.65
CA ALA A 166 -13.74 43.73 -10.05
C ALA A 166 -14.75 42.59 -10.19
N ALA A 167 -15.44 42.50 -11.34
CA ALA A 167 -16.35 41.39 -11.59
C ALA A 167 -15.59 40.05 -11.55
N GLU A 168 -16.26 38.97 -11.13
CA GLU A 168 -15.62 37.65 -11.02
C GLU A 168 -15.00 37.19 -12.35
N GLY A 169 -15.69 37.44 -13.47
CA GLY A 169 -15.18 37.13 -14.81
C GLY A 169 -13.87 37.83 -15.14
N ASP A 170 -13.71 39.09 -14.74
CA ASP A 170 -12.49 39.86 -14.99
C ASP A 170 -11.31 39.31 -14.19
N VAL A 171 -11.54 38.93 -12.92
CA VAL A 171 -10.51 38.29 -12.08
C VAL A 171 -10.06 36.98 -12.69
N ARG A 172 -11.00 36.12 -13.11
CA ARG A 172 -10.70 34.85 -13.75
C ARG A 172 -9.92 35.04 -15.05
N ALA A 173 -10.35 35.96 -15.91
CA ALA A 173 -9.67 36.28 -17.16
C ALA A 173 -8.25 36.80 -16.92
N ARG A 174 -8.07 37.68 -15.92
CA ARG A 174 -6.75 38.25 -15.58
C ARG A 174 -5.77 37.18 -15.12
N LEU A 175 -6.22 36.25 -14.28
CA LEU A 175 -5.41 35.15 -13.76
C LEU A 175 -5.13 34.09 -14.83
N ALA A 176 -6.10 33.79 -15.70
CA ALA A 176 -5.89 32.84 -16.79
C ALA A 176 -4.85 33.33 -17.82
N ALA A 177 -4.74 34.65 -18.01
CA ALA A 177 -3.74 35.28 -18.88
C ALA A 177 -2.46 35.73 -18.13
N ALA A 178 -2.35 35.44 -16.83
CA ALA A 178 -1.23 35.88 -16.01
C ALA A 178 0.03 35.05 -16.28
N GLU A 179 1.19 35.69 -16.18
CA GLU A 179 2.44 34.97 -16.06
C GLU A 179 2.50 34.21 -14.73
N ARG A 180 3.31 33.15 -14.71
CA ARG A 180 3.42 32.25 -13.55
C ARG A 180 3.82 32.98 -12.26
N SER A 181 4.69 33.99 -12.36
CA SER A 181 5.13 34.80 -11.23
C SER A 181 3.97 35.51 -10.52
N LEU A 182 3.01 36.05 -11.30
CA LEU A 182 1.82 36.67 -10.73
C LEU A 182 0.88 35.62 -10.12
N VAL A 183 0.72 34.46 -10.77
CA VAL A 183 -0.09 33.36 -10.23
C VAL A 183 0.46 32.92 -8.86
N GLU A 184 1.78 32.73 -8.74
CA GLU A 184 2.43 32.34 -7.48
C GLU A 184 2.36 33.43 -6.41
N ALA A 185 2.31 34.71 -6.79
CA ALA A 185 2.12 35.81 -5.87
C ALA A 185 0.67 35.95 -5.36
N VAL A 186 -0.31 35.46 -6.13
CA VAL A 186 -1.75 35.66 -5.86
C VAL A 186 -2.43 34.44 -5.26
N LEU A 187 -2.07 33.24 -5.68
CA LEU A 187 -2.65 32.01 -5.15
C LEU A 187 -2.00 31.67 -3.81
N ASP A 188 -2.79 31.18 -2.86
CA ASP A 188 -2.21 30.57 -1.65
C ASP A 188 -1.66 29.16 -1.93
N GLU A 189 -1.02 28.56 -0.93
CA GLU A 189 -0.40 27.24 -1.06
C GLU A 189 -1.39 26.16 -1.53
N ARG A 190 -2.64 26.19 -1.07
CA ARG A 190 -3.65 25.16 -1.40
C ARG A 190 -4.26 25.40 -2.78
N GLU A 191 -4.46 26.65 -3.16
CA GLU A 191 -4.87 27.03 -4.51
C GLU A 191 -3.79 26.65 -5.53
N LEU A 192 -2.53 26.92 -5.22
CA LEU A 192 -1.39 26.57 -6.07
C LEU A 192 -1.20 25.06 -6.19
N GLU A 193 -1.29 24.34 -5.07
CA GLU A 193 -1.25 22.86 -5.08
C GLU A 193 -2.40 22.29 -5.93
N SER A 194 -3.62 22.84 -5.82
CA SER A 194 -4.76 22.38 -6.61
C SER A 194 -4.59 22.61 -8.11
N LEU A 195 -3.92 23.70 -8.50
CA LEU A 195 -3.55 23.99 -9.89
C LEU A 195 -2.47 23.02 -10.40
N ASP A 196 -1.42 22.79 -9.59
CA ASP A 196 -0.23 22.09 -10.03
C ASP A 196 -0.30 20.58 -9.89
N TYR A 197 -1.03 20.07 -8.90
CA TYR A 197 -1.13 18.64 -8.56
C TYR A 197 -2.55 18.09 -8.66
N GLY A 198 -3.56 18.96 -8.70
CA GLY A 198 -4.96 18.59 -8.57
C GLY A 198 -5.46 18.67 -7.14
N TYR A 199 -6.78 18.79 -6.97
CA TYR A 199 -7.40 18.89 -5.65
C TYR A 199 -7.20 17.60 -4.85
N ARG A 200 -6.78 17.73 -3.59
CA ARG A 200 -6.75 16.62 -2.63
C ARG A 200 -7.22 17.05 -1.25
N GLU A 201 -7.92 16.12 -0.60
CA GLU A 201 -8.31 16.24 0.80
C GLU A 201 -7.19 15.74 1.73
N ARG A 202 -7.05 16.40 2.87
CA ARG A 202 -6.14 16.03 3.96
C ARG A 202 -6.97 15.74 5.20
N VAL A 203 -6.50 14.86 6.11
CA VAL A 203 -7.26 14.54 7.33
C VAL A 203 -7.44 15.74 8.25
N TRP A 204 -6.67 16.81 8.07
CA TRP A 204 -6.77 18.06 8.81
C TRP A 204 -7.57 19.17 8.11
N ASP A 205 -8.19 18.90 6.95
CA ASP A 205 -9.14 19.82 6.30
C ASP A 205 -10.49 19.87 7.06
N THR A 206 -10.46 20.16 8.37
CA THR A 206 -11.61 20.08 9.30
C THR A 206 -12.70 21.14 9.06
N HIS A 207 -12.45 22.09 8.16
CA HIS A 207 -13.47 22.98 7.62
C HIS A 207 -14.50 22.20 6.77
N LEU A 208 -14.11 21.06 6.18
CA LEU A 208 -14.99 20.14 5.48
C LEU A 208 -15.71 19.23 6.49
N PRO A 209 -17.06 19.24 6.57
CA PRO A 209 -17.78 18.46 7.57
C PRO A 209 -17.49 16.95 7.54
N TRP A 210 -17.35 16.36 6.35
CA TRP A 210 -17.06 14.93 6.22
C TRP A 210 -15.62 14.56 6.63
N ILE A 211 -14.65 15.48 6.51
CA ILE A 211 -13.28 15.29 7.01
C ILE A 211 -13.24 15.45 8.52
N ARG A 212 -13.92 16.47 9.06
CA ARG A 212 -14.06 16.66 10.50
C ARG A 212 -14.65 15.42 11.17
N ASP A 213 -15.65 14.81 10.54
CA ASP A 213 -16.39 13.66 11.08
C ASP A 213 -15.68 12.31 10.90
N LEU A 214 -14.51 12.24 10.24
CA LEU A 214 -13.75 11.00 10.03
C LEU A 214 -13.57 10.15 11.30
N PRO A 215 -13.15 10.71 12.47
CA PRO A 215 -13.02 9.94 13.70
C PRO A 215 -14.32 9.23 14.13
N ARG A 216 -15.48 9.84 13.85
CA ARG A 216 -16.80 9.30 14.20
C ARG A 216 -17.23 8.19 13.25
N VAL A 217 -16.86 8.25 11.97
CA VAL A 217 -17.39 7.34 10.94
C VAL A 217 -16.47 6.16 10.63
N LEU A 218 -15.14 6.36 10.67
CA LEU A 218 -14.19 5.34 10.26
C LEU A 218 -14.26 4.05 11.10
N PRO A 219 -14.38 4.09 12.45
CA PRO A 219 -14.42 2.86 13.24
C PRO A 219 -15.54 1.90 12.83
N ALA A 220 -16.74 2.42 12.56
CA ALA A 220 -17.88 1.61 12.15
C ALA A 220 -17.69 1.01 10.74
N LEU A 221 -17.09 1.75 9.81
CA LEU A 221 -16.80 1.28 8.45
C LEU A 221 -15.77 0.15 8.45
N PHE A 222 -14.67 0.32 9.19
CA PHE A 222 -13.66 -0.73 9.35
C PHE A 222 -14.24 -1.98 10.02
N ALA A 223 -15.06 -1.82 11.07
CA ALA A 223 -15.73 -2.93 11.73
C ALA A 223 -16.67 -3.71 10.79
N ALA A 224 -17.47 -2.99 9.98
CA ALA A 224 -18.36 -3.61 9.02
C ALA A 224 -17.61 -4.36 7.91
N ALA A 225 -16.54 -3.78 7.39
CA ALA A 225 -15.66 -4.44 6.42
C ALA A 225 -15.00 -5.70 6.99
N ALA A 226 -14.48 -5.64 8.22
CA ALA A 226 -13.87 -6.79 8.87
C ALA A 226 -14.87 -7.92 9.16
N ARG A 227 -16.12 -7.59 9.54
CA ARG A 227 -17.20 -8.56 9.65
C ARG A 227 -17.45 -9.28 8.32
N ARG A 228 -17.57 -8.52 7.23
CA ARG A 228 -17.77 -9.10 5.89
C ARG A 228 -16.60 -9.97 5.45
N ALA A 229 -15.37 -9.61 5.80
CA ALA A 229 -14.20 -10.43 5.53
C ALA A 229 -14.30 -11.78 6.25
N ARG A 230 -14.68 -11.77 7.54
CA ARG A 230 -14.95 -12.99 8.31
C ARG A 230 -16.07 -13.81 7.68
N ASP A 231 -17.19 -13.18 7.33
CA ASP A 231 -18.37 -13.86 6.76
C ASP A 231 -18.11 -14.42 5.33
N ALA A 232 -17.15 -13.84 4.60
CA ALA A 232 -16.64 -14.37 3.34
C ALA A 232 -15.67 -15.56 3.54
N GLY A 233 -15.14 -15.76 4.75
CA GLY A 233 -14.29 -16.90 5.11
C GLY A 233 -12.79 -16.62 5.11
N PHE A 234 -12.36 -15.36 5.01
CA PHE A 234 -10.95 -15.00 5.19
C PHE A 234 -10.47 -15.40 6.59
N ASP A 235 -9.23 -15.88 6.71
CA ASP A 235 -8.64 -16.28 8.00
C ASP A 235 -8.33 -15.06 8.90
N GLY A 236 -8.32 -13.85 8.32
CA GLY A 236 -8.03 -12.61 9.01
C GLY A 236 -8.13 -11.37 8.12
N VAL A 237 -7.97 -10.21 8.75
CA VAL A 237 -7.98 -8.90 8.10
C VAL A 237 -6.70 -8.11 8.45
N GLU A 238 -6.16 -7.39 7.46
CA GLU A 238 -5.08 -6.40 7.66
C GLU A 238 -5.69 -5.00 7.58
N LEU A 239 -5.65 -4.24 8.68
CA LEU A 239 -6.07 -2.84 8.66
C LEU A 239 -4.92 -2.01 8.09
N HIS A 240 -5.18 -1.31 6.98
CA HIS A 240 -4.13 -0.58 6.28
C HIS A 240 -3.95 0.84 6.80
N TYR A 241 -2.94 1.03 7.65
CA TYR A 241 -2.54 2.31 8.24
C TYR A 241 -1.22 2.83 7.67
N ALA A 242 -0.92 2.53 6.41
CA ALA A 242 0.33 2.88 5.74
C ALA A 242 0.12 3.71 4.47
N HIS A 243 1.23 4.21 3.92
CA HIS A 243 1.30 4.93 2.66
C HIS A 243 0.48 6.23 2.64
N ALA A 244 -0.24 6.50 1.55
CA ALA A 244 -0.96 7.75 1.33
C ALA A 244 -2.45 7.67 1.72
N TYR A 245 -2.82 6.65 2.48
CA TYR A 245 -4.22 6.38 2.88
C TYR A 245 -4.59 7.07 4.19
N THR A 246 -5.90 7.19 4.45
CA THR A 246 -6.47 8.03 5.51
C THR A 246 -5.83 7.78 6.87
N MET A 247 -5.68 6.51 7.27
CA MET A 247 -5.13 6.15 8.57
C MET A 247 -3.64 6.46 8.73
N ALA A 248 -2.87 6.36 7.64
CA ALA A 248 -1.47 6.79 7.64
C ALA A 248 -1.34 8.32 7.75
N SER A 249 -2.31 9.05 7.22
CA SER A 249 -2.40 10.51 7.40
C SER A 249 -2.73 10.88 8.85
N PHE A 250 -3.59 10.12 9.54
CA PHE A 250 -3.83 10.33 10.97
C PHE A 250 -2.57 10.10 11.82
N LEU A 251 -1.80 9.05 11.54
CA LEU A 251 -0.56 8.71 12.26
C LEU A 251 0.61 9.66 11.98
N SER A 252 0.56 10.45 10.91
CA SER A 252 1.66 11.33 10.48
C SER A 252 1.77 12.57 11.35
N ARG A 253 2.99 13.00 11.72
CA ARG A 253 3.26 14.28 12.40
C ARG A 253 2.70 15.51 11.69
N LEU A 254 2.41 15.40 10.39
CA LEU A 254 1.78 16.46 9.60
C LEU A 254 0.29 16.66 9.91
N ASN A 255 -0.32 15.73 10.65
CA ASN A 255 -1.68 15.87 11.14
C ASN A 255 -1.74 16.90 12.28
N ASP A 256 -2.11 18.13 11.92
CA ASP A 256 -2.21 19.30 12.80
C ASP A 256 -3.63 19.55 13.33
N ARG A 257 -4.53 18.56 13.26
CA ARG A 257 -5.88 18.68 13.83
C ARG A 257 -5.83 19.12 15.30
N ALA A 258 -6.62 20.14 15.63
CA ALA A 258 -6.72 20.68 16.98
C ALA A 258 -7.82 20.02 17.84
N ASP A 259 -8.57 19.07 17.30
CA ASP A 259 -9.75 18.46 17.94
C ASP A 259 -9.44 17.17 18.72
N GLY A 260 -8.18 16.96 19.07
CA GLY A 260 -7.72 15.80 19.84
C GLY A 260 -7.42 14.55 19.02
N TYR A 261 -7.45 14.64 17.69
CA TYR A 261 -7.04 13.58 16.76
C TYR A 261 -5.81 13.94 15.91
N GLY A 262 -5.09 15.01 16.25
CA GLY A 262 -3.84 15.47 15.64
C GLY A 262 -2.91 16.05 16.70
N GLY A 263 -1.76 16.60 16.28
CA GLY A 263 -0.77 17.14 17.21
C GLY A 263 0.09 16.04 17.84
N SER A 264 -0.10 15.72 19.12
CA SER A 264 0.72 14.73 19.84
C SER A 264 0.57 13.30 19.29
N ARG A 265 1.55 12.41 19.49
CA ARG A 265 1.47 11.02 19.00
C ARG A 265 0.32 10.25 19.65
N GLU A 266 -0.02 10.56 20.90
CA GLU A 266 -1.13 10.01 21.67
C GLU A 266 -2.49 10.41 21.07
N GLN A 267 -2.60 11.61 20.52
CA GLN A 267 -3.80 12.07 19.81
C GLN A 267 -3.88 11.49 18.39
N ARG A 268 -2.76 11.45 17.67
CA ARG A 268 -2.68 10.92 16.29
C ARG A 268 -3.03 9.44 16.18
N VAL A 269 -2.68 8.63 17.18
CA VAL A 269 -2.97 7.18 17.20
C VAL A 269 -4.42 6.86 17.58
N ARG A 270 -5.20 7.85 18.06
CA ARG A 270 -6.53 7.63 18.63
C ARG A 270 -7.54 7.02 17.64
N VAL A 271 -7.70 7.60 16.44
CA VAL A 271 -8.62 7.03 15.43
C VAL A 271 -8.20 5.62 15.00
N PRO A 272 -6.91 5.34 14.72
CA PRO A 272 -6.43 3.96 14.52
C PRO A 272 -6.81 2.99 15.66
N LEU A 273 -6.63 3.38 16.93
CA LEU A 273 -7.00 2.52 18.07
C LEU A 273 -8.52 2.32 18.19
N GLU A 274 -9.30 3.37 17.97
CA GLU A 274 -10.77 3.29 17.98
C GLU A 274 -11.29 2.37 16.87
N ALA A 275 -10.68 2.42 15.69
CA ALA A 275 -10.98 1.52 14.58
C ALA A 275 -10.61 0.07 14.90
N LEU A 276 -9.41 -0.18 15.44
CA LEU A 276 -9.01 -1.52 15.88
C LEU A 276 -9.97 -2.05 16.96
N ALA A 277 -10.34 -1.25 17.96
CA ALA A 277 -11.26 -1.64 19.01
C ALA A 277 -12.67 -1.94 18.47
N ALA A 278 -13.16 -1.15 17.50
CA ALA A 278 -14.44 -1.40 16.84
C ALA A 278 -14.42 -2.69 16.02
N VAL A 279 -13.33 -2.94 15.28
CA VAL A 279 -13.11 -4.20 14.56
C VAL A 279 -13.14 -5.37 15.53
N ARG A 280 -12.35 -5.31 16.62
CA ARG A 280 -12.30 -6.35 17.66
C ARG A 280 -13.67 -6.71 18.22
N ARG A 281 -14.46 -5.70 18.62
CA ARG A 281 -15.84 -5.91 19.08
C ARG A 281 -16.74 -6.60 18.04
N SER A 282 -16.48 -6.37 16.75
CA SER A 282 -17.29 -6.93 15.66
C SER A 282 -16.89 -8.35 15.28
N VAL A 283 -15.59 -8.67 15.28
CA VAL A 283 -15.09 -9.96 14.78
C VAL A 283 -14.73 -10.96 15.88
N GLY A 284 -14.56 -10.49 17.12
CA GLY A 284 -14.13 -11.28 18.27
C GLY A 284 -12.61 -11.38 18.39
N ASP A 285 -12.15 -11.98 19.50
CA ASP A 285 -10.73 -12.09 19.83
C ASP A 285 -10.01 -13.22 19.08
N GLU A 286 -10.78 -14.22 18.62
CA GLU A 286 -10.25 -15.38 17.87
C GLU A 286 -9.87 -15.02 16.43
N TYR A 287 -10.58 -14.06 15.83
CA TYR A 287 -10.38 -13.69 14.44
C TYR A 287 -9.09 -12.88 14.28
N VAL A 288 -8.28 -13.18 13.26
CA VAL A 288 -7.00 -12.49 13.09
C VAL A 288 -7.21 -11.06 12.61
N VAL A 289 -6.71 -10.08 13.36
CA VAL A 289 -6.65 -8.67 12.96
C VAL A 289 -5.22 -8.19 13.10
N GLY A 290 -4.58 -7.84 11.99
CA GLY A 290 -3.26 -7.22 11.98
C GLY A 290 -3.29 -5.82 11.41
N ILE A 291 -2.18 -5.12 11.58
CA ILE A 291 -2.04 -3.72 11.17
C ILE A 291 -0.82 -3.58 10.26
N ARG A 292 -0.99 -2.95 9.10
CA ARG A 292 0.14 -2.51 8.27
C ARG A 292 0.34 -1.01 8.39
N PHE A 293 1.51 -0.58 8.87
CA PHE A 293 1.80 0.85 9.10
C PHE A 293 3.23 1.22 8.70
N LEU A 294 3.54 2.52 8.71
CA LEU A 294 4.84 3.05 8.31
C LEU A 294 5.82 3.08 9.48
N GLY A 295 7.02 2.53 9.26
CA GLY A 295 8.17 2.76 10.15
C GLY A 295 8.82 4.13 9.97
N ASP A 296 8.59 4.77 8.82
CA ASP A 296 9.04 6.13 8.48
C ASP A 296 8.19 6.69 7.34
N ASP A 297 7.72 7.94 7.46
CA ASP A 297 6.97 8.64 6.41
C ASP A 297 7.87 9.04 5.23
N VAL A 298 9.16 9.31 5.49
CA VAL A 298 10.14 9.77 4.49
C VAL A 298 9.76 11.09 3.81
N VAL A 299 8.98 11.93 4.49
CA VAL A 299 8.69 13.30 4.06
C VAL A 299 9.20 14.29 5.08
N ALA A 300 9.47 15.52 4.64
CA ALA A 300 9.86 16.61 5.53
C ALA A 300 8.77 16.82 6.61
N GLY A 301 9.19 16.94 7.88
CA GLY A 301 8.28 17.09 9.02
C GLY A 301 7.44 15.85 9.39
N GLY A 302 7.52 14.76 8.62
CA GLY A 302 6.74 13.54 8.84
C GLY A 302 7.16 12.71 10.07
N SER A 303 6.37 11.67 10.36
CA SER A 303 6.66 10.70 11.41
C SER A 303 7.94 9.92 11.11
N ARG A 304 8.64 9.52 12.17
CA ARG A 304 9.89 8.74 12.13
C ARG A 304 9.79 7.51 13.00
N ILE A 305 10.87 6.73 13.07
CA ILE A 305 10.92 5.46 13.80
C ILE A 305 10.48 5.55 15.26
N ASP A 306 10.74 6.67 15.95
CA ASP A 306 10.30 6.86 17.34
C ASP A 306 8.78 6.91 17.49
N ASP A 307 8.06 7.52 16.54
CA ASP A 307 6.59 7.45 16.54
C ASP A 307 6.14 6.03 16.20
N ALA A 308 6.80 5.39 15.24
CA ALA A 308 6.44 4.05 14.80
C ALA A 308 6.63 2.98 15.89
N MET A 309 7.68 3.08 16.71
CA MET A 309 7.87 2.24 17.89
C MET A 309 6.74 2.46 18.90
N PHE A 310 6.39 3.71 19.20
CA PHE A 310 5.26 4.05 20.06
C PHE A 310 3.95 3.47 19.54
N TYR A 311 3.62 3.69 18.25
CA TYR A 311 2.41 3.13 17.65
C TYR A 311 2.40 1.60 17.65
N GLY A 312 3.54 0.97 17.39
CA GLY A 312 3.66 -0.49 17.45
C GLY A 312 3.29 -1.04 18.83
N VAL A 313 3.78 -0.40 19.90
CA VAL A 313 3.44 -0.76 21.28
C VAL A 313 1.94 -0.56 21.56
N GLU A 314 1.39 0.61 21.22
CA GLU A 314 -0.03 0.91 21.45
C GLU A 314 -0.96 -0.06 20.70
N LEU A 315 -0.63 -0.39 19.44
CA LEU A 315 -1.41 -1.33 18.63
C LEU A 315 -1.31 -2.77 19.16
N ALA A 316 -0.13 -3.18 19.64
CA ALA A 316 0.05 -4.48 20.28
C ALA A 316 -0.76 -4.57 21.60
N ALA A 317 -0.70 -3.54 22.44
CA ALA A 317 -1.46 -3.44 23.68
C ALA A 317 -2.98 -3.45 23.43
N ALA A 318 -3.44 -2.82 22.34
CA ALA A 318 -4.84 -2.83 21.91
C ALA A 318 -5.29 -4.14 21.23
N GLY A 319 -4.41 -5.16 21.17
CA GLY A 319 -4.75 -6.51 20.72
C GLY A 319 -4.59 -6.74 19.22
N ALA A 320 -3.71 -6.04 18.51
CA ALA A 320 -3.28 -6.45 17.17
C ALA A 320 -2.58 -7.82 17.22
N ASN A 321 -2.98 -8.76 16.35
CA ASN A 321 -2.34 -10.08 16.28
C ASN A 321 -1.04 -10.09 15.49
N TYR A 322 -0.78 -9.08 14.66
CA TYR A 322 0.52 -8.89 14.03
C TYR A 322 0.69 -7.43 13.58
N LEU A 323 1.94 -7.05 13.37
CA LEU A 323 2.34 -5.73 12.89
C LEU A 323 3.16 -5.88 11.60
N SER A 324 2.73 -5.28 10.51
CA SER A 324 3.34 -5.35 9.19
C SER A 324 3.99 -4.01 8.84
N VAL A 325 5.32 -4.01 8.65
CA VAL A 325 6.10 -2.77 8.56
C VAL A 325 6.38 -2.40 7.10
N SER A 326 6.01 -1.16 6.76
CA SER A 326 6.26 -0.54 5.46
C SER A 326 6.98 0.81 5.64
N LYS A 327 7.27 1.51 4.54
CA LYS A 327 7.98 2.78 4.55
C LYS A 327 7.53 3.66 3.38
N GLY A 328 7.38 4.96 3.61
CA GLY A 328 7.11 5.95 2.57
C GLY A 328 5.83 5.71 1.75
N GLY A 329 5.83 6.20 0.50
CA GLY A 329 4.66 6.18 -0.38
C GLY A 329 3.64 7.24 0.01
N ARG A 330 4.04 8.51 -0.01
CA ARG A 330 3.28 9.67 0.49
C ARG A 330 2.96 10.66 -0.63
N PHE A 331 1.87 11.40 -0.49
CA PHE A 331 1.55 12.47 -1.44
C PHE A 331 2.34 13.75 -1.16
N GLU A 332 2.82 13.94 0.07
CA GLU A 332 3.45 15.18 0.51
C GLU A 332 4.79 15.51 -0.18
N ASP A 333 5.47 14.52 -0.74
CA ASP A 333 6.71 14.71 -1.52
C ASP A 333 6.59 14.17 -2.95
N ALA A 334 5.37 13.85 -3.39
CA ALA A 334 5.12 13.37 -4.73
C ALA A 334 5.56 14.42 -5.77
N ARG A 335 6.01 13.94 -6.93
CA ARG A 335 6.35 14.80 -8.06
C ARG A 335 5.08 15.28 -8.74
N GLN A 336 5.17 16.48 -9.32
CA GLN A 336 4.08 17.06 -10.08
C GLN A 336 3.61 16.13 -11.20
N PRO A 337 2.32 15.73 -11.23
CA PRO A 337 1.77 14.90 -12.29
C PRO A 337 1.61 15.69 -13.59
N LYS A 338 1.46 15.00 -14.71
CA LYS A 338 1.07 15.66 -15.97
C LYS A 338 -0.38 16.13 -15.88
N ILE A 339 -0.74 17.06 -16.75
CA ILE A 339 -2.14 17.49 -16.86
C ILE A 339 -3.00 16.29 -17.24
N GLY A 340 -4.14 16.14 -16.56
CA GLY A 340 -5.05 15.00 -16.73
C GLY A 340 -4.66 13.74 -15.95
N GLU A 341 -3.51 13.71 -15.27
CA GLU A 341 -3.09 12.61 -14.39
C GLU A 341 -3.35 12.96 -12.91
N ALA A 342 -3.58 11.95 -12.09
CA ALA A 342 -3.66 12.11 -10.64
C ALA A 342 -2.25 12.10 -10.02
N VAL A 343 -2.07 12.76 -8.88
CA VAL A 343 -0.84 12.64 -8.10
C VAL A 343 -0.61 11.18 -7.69
N TYR A 344 0.64 10.72 -7.74
CA TYR A 344 1.00 9.33 -7.49
C TYR A 344 2.01 9.23 -6.33
N PRO A 345 1.71 8.48 -5.26
CA PRO A 345 2.44 8.57 -3.99
C PRO A 345 3.80 7.86 -4.02
N TYR A 346 4.08 7.08 -5.07
CA TYR A 346 5.38 6.43 -5.26
C TYR A 346 6.33 7.25 -6.14
N THR A 347 6.00 8.52 -6.38
CA THR A 347 6.95 9.52 -6.87
C THR A 347 7.56 10.29 -5.70
N GLY A 348 8.80 10.77 -5.82
CA GLY A 348 9.49 11.46 -4.72
C GLY A 348 10.50 10.59 -3.96
N ALA A 349 10.97 11.09 -2.82
CA ALA A 349 11.89 10.39 -1.92
C ALA A 349 11.18 9.27 -1.15
N SER A 350 9.97 9.53 -0.65
CA SER A 350 9.14 8.52 0.03
C SER A 350 8.74 7.40 -0.91
N GLY A 351 8.42 7.73 -2.16
CA GLY A 351 8.15 6.76 -3.20
C GLY A 351 9.36 5.90 -3.55
N TYR A 352 10.53 6.53 -3.67
CA TYR A 352 11.80 5.82 -3.87
C TYR A 352 12.12 4.83 -2.73
N GLU A 353 11.93 5.24 -1.48
CA GLU A 353 12.13 4.36 -0.32
C GLU A 353 11.11 3.21 -0.25
N CYS A 354 9.87 3.45 -0.66
CA CYS A 354 8.83 2.43 -0.71
C CYS A 354 9.08 1.41 -1.84
N MET A 355 9.49 1.91 -3.01
CA MET A 355 9.65 1.13 -4.24
C MET A 355 11.09 1.24 -4.78
N PRO A 356 12.12 0.83 -4.03
CA PRO A 356 13.50 1.05 -4.44
C PRO A 356 13.87 0.13 -5.60
N THR A 357 14.62 0.65 -6.57
CA THR A 357 15.13 -0.12 -7.72
C THR A 357 16.60 -0.46 -7.54
N VAL A 358 17.15 -1.30 -8.41
CA VAL A 358 18.61 -1.50 -8.53
C VAL A 358 19.36 -0.23 -8.92
N LEU A 359 18.69 0.81 -9.42
CA LEU A 359 19.30 2.12 -9.71
C LEU A 359 19.01 3.08 -8.55
N GLY A 360 19.92 3.17 -7.59
CA GLY A 360 19.66 3.80 -6.30
C GLY A 360 20.87 4.44 -5.61
N ASP A 361 20.68 4.80 -4.35
CA ASP A 361 21.71 5.23 -3.40
C ASP A 361 22.71 4.09 -3.09
N ALA A 362 23.68 4.32 -2.21
CA ALA A 362 24.67 3.33 -1.82
C ALA A 362 24.10 2.07 -1.13
N ARG A 363 22.91 2.15 -0.52
CA ARG A 363 22.26 1.03 0.17
C ARG A 363 21.62 0.04 -0.81
N GLY A 364 21.15 0.54 -1.96
CA GLY A 364 20.43 -0.28 -2.93
C GLY A 364 19.05 -0.74 -2.40
N PRO A 365 18.33 -1.60 -3.12
CA PRO A 365 16.93 -1.90 -2.80
C PRO A 365 16.73 -2.93 -1.67
N PHE A 366 17.80 -3.54 -1.15
CA PHE A 366 17.73 -4.76 -0.35
C PHE A 366 17.58 -4.47 1.16
N GLY A 367 16.65 -5.16 1.81
CA GLY A 367 16.42 -5.06 3.27
C GLY A 367 16.04 -3.66 3.76
N ARG A 368 15.34 -2.85 2.96
CA ARG A 368 15.05 -1.44 3.30
C ARG A 368 14.23 -1.26 4.58
N ASN A 369 13.29 -2.16 4.84
CA ASN A 369 12.41 -2.08 6.02
C ASN A 369 12.93 -2.91 7.20
N VAL A 370 13.99 -3.71 7.03
CA VAL A 370 14.49 -4.64 8.07
C VAL A 370 14.88 -3.91 9.36
N PRO A 371 15.69 -2.83 9.33
CA PRO A 371 16.03 -2.11 10.56
C PRO A 371 14.81 -1.46 11.25
N LEU A 372 13.83 -1.01 10.47
CA LEU A 372 12.59 -0.43 11.01
C LEU A 372 11.76 -1.50 11.73
N ALA A 373 11.59 -2.67 11.10
CA ALA A 373 10.90 -3.80 11.70
C ALA A 373 11.59 -4.30 12.97
N ALA A 374 12.92 -4.39 12.96
CA ALA A 374 13.69 -4.81 14.12
C ALA A 374 13.53 -3.84 15.31
N ALA A 375 13.56 -2.54 15.07
CA ALA A 375 13.36 -1.52 16.10
C ALA A 375 11.94 -1.57 16.70
N ILE A 376 10.91 -1.67 15.84
CA ILE A 376 9.50 -1.82 16.27
C ILE A 376 9.33 -3.11 17.07
N ARG A 377 9.85 -4.24 16.58
CA ARG A 377 9.78 -5.53 17.26
C ARG A 377 10.42 -5.47 18.64
N ARG A 378 11.60 -4.87 18.75
CA ARG A 378 12.28 -4.70 20.03
C ARG A 378 11.42 -3.88 21.01
N ALA A 379 10.89 -2.73 20.58
CA ALA A 379 10.04 -1.89 21.43
C ALA A 379 8.78 -2.64 21.90
N VAL A 380 8.13 -3.39 21.01
CA VAL A 380 6.95 -4.22 21.34
C VAL A 380 7.28 -5.30 22.35
N ARG A 381 8.43 -5.97 22.22
CA ARG A 381 8.90 -7.00 23.17
C ARG A 381 9.32 -6.40 24.52
N GLU A 382 10.01 -5.25 24.52
CA GLU A 382 10.38 -4.51 25.73
C GLU A 382 9.16 -4.04 26.52
N ALA A 383 8.05 -3.73 25.82
CA ALA A 383 6.76 -3.41 26.43
C ALA A 383 5.98 -4.66 26.93
N GLY A 384 6.53 -5.87 26.77
CA GLY A 384 5.93 -7.11 27.27
C GLY A 384 4.92 -7.77 26.32
N HIS A 385 4.91 -7.40 25.04
CA HIS A 385 4.00 -7.97 24.04
C HIS A 385 4.70 -8.93 23.08
N GLU A 386 4.08 -10.10 22.85
CA GLU A 386 4.57 -11.12 21.91
C GLU A 386 4.00 -10.97 20.48
N THR A 387 3.33 -9.85 20.17
CA THR A 387 2.76 -9.58 18.85
C THR A 387 3.83 -9.73 17.75
N PRO A 388 3.67 -10.67 16.80
CA PRO A 388 4.61 -10.87 15.70
C PRO A 388 4.78 -9.65 14.81
N VAL A 389 6.02 -9.39 14.37
CA VAL A 389 6.35 -8.35 13.39
C VAL A 389 6.71 -8.96 12.05
N VAL A 390 6.06 -8.49 10.98
CA VAL A 390 6.30 -8.86 9.59
C VAL A 390 7.18 -7.80 8.94
N THR A 391 8.27 -8.24 8.30
CA THR A 391 9.14 -7.35 7.51
C THR A 391 9.16 -7.71 6.02
N SER A 392 9.53 -6.73 5.20
CA SER A 392 9.72 -6.86 3.76
C SER A 392 10.75 -5.82 3.28
N GLY A 393 10.64 -5.34 2.04
CA GLY A 393 11.51 -4.28 1.51
C GLY A 393 12.77 -4.83 0.87
N GLY A 394 12.64 -5.42 -0.32
CA GLY A 394 13.78 -5.91 -1.10
C GLY A 394 14.29 -7.28 -0.68
N ILE A 395 13.41 -8.14 -0.20
CA ILE A 395 13.72 -9.55 0.08
C ILE A 395 13.80 -10.33 -1.24
N HIS A 396 14.92 -11.00 -1.50
CA HIS A 396 15.21 -11.62 -2.80
C HIS A 396 15.88 -13.00 -2.74
N SER A 397 16.22 -13.52 -1.55
CA SER A 397 16.86 -14.83 -1.38
C SER A 397 16.45 -15.50 -0.08
N PHE A 398 16.65 -16.82 -0.02
CA PHE A 398 16.48 -17.63 1.17
C PHE A 398 17.40 -17.16 2.31
N GLU A 399 18.70 -17.00 2.05
CA GLU A 399 19.67 -16.61 3.08
C GLU A 399 19.36 -15.26 3.72
N GLN A 400 18.86 -14.30 2.93
CA GLN A 400 18.45 -13.01 3.45
C GLN A 400 17.26 -13.18 4.41
N ALA A 401 16.23 -13.91 4.00
CA ALA A 401 15.04 -14.13 4.82
C ALA A 401 15.33 -14.94 6.09
N GLU A 402 16.04 -16.06 5.95
CA GLU A 402 16.45 -16.91 7.08
C GLU A 402 17.37 -16.15 8.03
N GLY A 403 18.32 -15.36 7.51
CA GLY A 403 19.22 -14.54 8.33
C GLY A 403 18.48 -13.49 9.16
N ILE A 404 17.46 -12.83 8.59
CA ILE A 404 16.62 -11.86 9.31
C ILE A 404 15.90 -12.54 10.49
N LEU A 405 15.33 -13.72 10.27
CA LEU A 405 14.66 -14.50 11.31
C LEU A 405 15.63 -14.95 12.41
N ARG A 406 16.79 -15.49 12.04
CA ARG A 406 17.83 -15.94 13.00
C ARG A 406 18.39 -14.81 13.86
N ARG A 407 18.46 -13.59 13.32
CA ARG A 407 18.86 -12.39 14.08
C ARG A 407 17.73 -11.81 14.93
N GLY A 408 16.52 -12.36 14.88
CA GLY A 408 15.37 -11.86 15.63
C GLY A 408 14.89 -10.47 15.17
N GLU A 409 15.15 -10.10 13.91
CA GLU A 409 14.79 -8.80 13.34
C GLU A 409 13.32 -8.74 12.88
N ALA A 410 12.70 -9.90 12.70
CA ALA A 410 11.28 -10.06 12.41
C ALA A 410 10.82 -11.48 12.81
N ASP A 411 9.51 -11.68 12.88
CA ASP A 411 8.89 -13.00 13.13
C ASP A 411 8.37 -13.65 11.83
N PHE A 412 8.11 -12.83 10.81
CA PHE A 412 7.76 -13.23 9.44
C PHE A 412 8.54 -12.39 8.43
N VAL A 413 8.93 -13.00 7.31
CA VAL A 413 9.62 -12.30 6.22
C VAL A 413 8.88 -12.51 4.92
N GLY A 414 8.48 -11.39 4.31
CA GLY A 414 7.70 -11.38 3.08
C GLY A 414 8.39 -10.70 1.91
N ALA A 415 7.92 -11.04 0.71
CA ALA A 415 8.31 -10.37 -0.51
C ALA A 415 7.11 -10.17 -1.44
N ALA A 416 6.95 -8.95 -1.95
CA ALA A 416 5.94 -8.62 -2.95
C ALA A 416 6.49 -8.85 -4.38
N ARG A 417 7.46 -8.04 -4.81
CA ARG A 417 7.97 -8.09 -6.19
C ARG A 417 8.65 -9.41 -6.57
N GLN A 418 9.27 -10.11 -5.61
CA GLN A 418 9.87 -11.42 -5.85
C GLN A 418 8.82 -12.52 -6.06
N THR A 419 7.72 -12.50 -5.30
CA THR A 419 6.62 -13.47 -5.47
C THR A 419 5.79 -13.15 -6.71
N LEU A 420 5.71 -11.89 -7.13
CA LEU A 420 5.15 -11.54 -8.44
C LEU A 420 6.02 -12.04 -9.61
N ALA A 421 7.34 -11.96 -9.48
CA ALA A 421 8.26 -12.49 -10.48
C ALA A 421 8.16 -14.02 -10.58
N ASP A 422 7.98 -14.69 -9.45
CA ASP A 422 7.83 -16.13 -9.36
C ASP A 422 6.87 -16.51 -8.23
N PRO A 423 5.59 -16.77 -8.53
CA PRO A 423 4.61 -17.16 -7.51
C PRO A 423 5.00 -18.46 -6.80
N ASP A 424 5.71 -19.34 -7.51
CA ASP A 424 6.15 -20.64 -7.00
C ASP A 424 7.42 -20.55 -6.15
N TRP A 425 7.92 -19.33 -5.89
CA TRP A 425 9.21 -19.10 -5.24
C TRP A 425 9.37 -19.86 -3.93
N PHE A 426 8.41 -19.76 -3.01
CA PHE A 426 8.50 -20.43 -1.72
C PHE A 426 8.55 -21.95 -1.87
N ARG A 427 7.68 -22.50 -2.73
CA ARG A 427 7.62 -23.94 -3.01
C ARG A 427 8.90 -24.47 -3.67
N LYS A 428 9.45 -23.75 -4.65
CA LYS A 428 10.73 -24.09 -5.29
C LYS A 428 11.87 -24.12 -4.29
N ILE A 429 11.97 -23.11 -3.41
CA ILE A 429 13.01 -23.08 -2.38
C ILE A 429 12.83 -24.23 -1.39
N ARG A 430 11.60 -24.48 -0.93
CA ARG A 430 11.29 -25.57 0.01
C ARG A 430 11.68 -26.95 -0.54
N LEU A 431 11.50 -27.17 -1.84
CA LEU A 431 11.82 -28.43 -2.53
C LEU A 431 13.30 -28.52 -2.97
N GLY A 432 14.16 -27.57 -2.58
CA GLY A 432 15.57 -27.57 -3.01
C GLY A 432 15.77 -27.24 -4.49
N LEU A 433 14.76 -26.70 -5.17
CA LEU A 433 14.75 -26.36 -6.60
C LEU A 433 15.07 -24.88 -6.85
N GLY A 434 15.85 -24.27 -5.96
CA GLY A 434 16.23 -22.85 -6.04
C GLY A 434 16.80 -22.38 -7.39
N PRO A 435 17.61 -23.17 -8.12
CA PRO A 435 18.07 -22.80 -9.46
C PRO A 435 16.96 -22.52 -10.49
N GLN A 436 15.73 -23.00 -10.25
CA GLN A 436 14.57 -22.74 -11.13
C GLN A 436 13.83 -21.43 -10.80
N VAL A 437 14.27 -20.69 -9.77
CA VAL A 437 13.60 -19.48 -9.32
C VAL A 437 13.82 -18.34 -10.31
N ARG A 438 12.72 -17.74 -10.79
CA ARG A 438 12.74 -16.51 -11.57
C ARG A 438 12.91 -15.31 -10.65
N ARG A 439 14.14 -14.81 -10.54
CA ARG A 439 14.49 -13.71 -9.63
C ARG A 439 14.02 -12.36 -10.15
N CYS A 440 13.36 -11.58 -9.30
CA CYS A 440 12.95 -10.22 -9.59
C CYS A 440 14.16 -9.34 -9.92
N GLN A 441 14.06 -8.56 -10.99
CA GLN A 441 15.12 -7.64 -11.42
C GLN A 441 14.99 -6.23 -10.84
N PHE A 442 14.03 -6.00 -9.92
CA PHE A 442 13.82 -4.70 -9.26
C PHE A 442 13.71 -3.52 -10.25
N THR A 443 13.08 -3.76 -11.40
CA THR A 443 12.92 -2.78 -12.48
C THR A 443 11.76 -1.81 -12.25
N ASN A 444 10.90 -2.10 -11.27
CA ASN A 444 9.61 -1.44 -11.06
C ASN A 444 8.69 -1.44 -12.29
N TYR A 445 8.86 -2.39 -13.21
CA TYR A 445 7.93 -2.54 -14.32
C TYR A 445 6.47 -2.71 -13.85
N CYS A 446 6.25 -3.49 -12.79
CA CYS A 446 4.94 -3.68 -12.19
C CYS A 446 4.35 -2.37 -11.61
N GLU A 447 5.18 -1.55 -10.95
CA GLU A 447 4.77 -0.25 -10.43
C GLU A 447 4.47 0.75 -11.55
N GLY A 448 5.25 0.74 -12.63
CA GLY A 448 4.95 1.57 -13.80
C GLY A 448 3.64 1.22 -14.52
N LEU A 449 3.11 0.00 -14.32
CA LEU A 449 1.78 -0.38 -14.76
C LEU A 449 0.69 0.13 -13.81
N ASP A 450 0.92 -0.01 -12.50
CA ASP A 450 0.05 0.53 -11.44
C ASP A 450 -0.12 2.04 -11.58
N GLN A 451 0.97 2.79 -11.74
CA GLN A 451 0.96 4.24 -11.98
C GLN A 451 0.09 4.65 -13.18
N ARG A 452 -0.01 3.77 -14.18
CA ARG A 452 -0.79 4.01 -15.41
C ARG A 452 -2.18 3.41 -15.36
N HIS A 453 -2.61 2.89 -14.20
CA HIS A 453 -3.89 2.22 -14.00
C HIS A 453 -4.11 1.08 -14.99
N LYS A 454 -3.07 0.28 -15.22
CA LYS A 454 -3.11 -0.90 -16.09
C LYS A 454 -3.04 -2.16 -15.27
N GLN A 455 -3.65 -3.24 -15.76
CA GLN A 455 -3.48 -4.59 -15.21
C GLN A 455 -1.99 -4.88 -15.00
N VAL A 456 -1.62 -5.14 -13.75
CA VAL A 456 -0.23 -5.32 -13.32
C VAL A 456 0.24 -6.72 -13.65
N THR A 457 1.43 -6.79 -14.25
CA THR A 457 2.13 -8.00 -14.67
C THR A 457 3.63 -7.86 -14.37
N CYS A 458 4.42 -8.92 -14.58
CA CYS A 458 5.87 -8.85 -14.44
C CYS A 458 6.57 -8.91 -15.81
N LYS A 459 7.54 -8.02 -16.03
CA LYS A 459 8.40 -7.99 -17.23
C LYS A 459 9.06 -9.33 -17.58
N LEU A 460 9.29 -10.18 -16.59
CA LEU A 460 10.05 -11.42 -16.76
C LEU A 460 9.25 -12.57 -17.36
N TRP A 461 7.94 -12.42 -17.47
CA TRP A 461 7.07 -13.46 -18.00
C TRP A 461 5.91 -12.91 -18.83
N ASP A 462 5.56 -11.64 -18.71
CA ASP A 462 4.33 -11.11 -19.31
C ASP A 462 4.33 -11.03 -20.84
N ARG A 463 5.50 -11.16 -21.47
CA ARG A 463 5.67 -11.26 -22.93
C ARG A 463 5.96 -12.68 -23.42
N ASP A 464 6.01 -13.65 -22.50
CA ASP A 464 6.30 -15.06 -22.82
C ASP A 464 4.99 -15.77 -23.19
N VAL A 465 4.62 -15.65 -24.47
CA VAL A 465 3.44 -16.30 -25.06
C VAL A 465 3.94 -17.27 -26.13
N ALA A 466 4.00 -18.56 -25.79
CA ALA A 466 4.45 -19.57 -26.72
C ALA A 466 3.42 -19.78 -27.86
N PRO A 467 3.84 -20.04 -29.11
CA PRO A 467 2.93 -20.40 -30.18
C PRO A 467 2.09 -21.62 -29.80
N GLY A 468 0.78 -21.45 -29.57
CA GLY A 468 -0.15 -22.53 -29.22
C GLY A 468 -0.67 -22.53 -27.78
N GLU A 469 -0.26 -21.59 -26.91
CA GLU A 469 -0.86 -21.37 -25.59
C GLU A 469 -2.24 -20.66 -25.78
N ARG A 470 -3.29 -21.41 -26.13
CA ARG A 470 -4.58 -20.84 -26.61
C ARG A 470 -5.49 -20.25 -25.53
N ASP A 471 -5.23 -20.57 -24.25
CA ASP A 471 -6.15 -20.24 -23.14
C ASP A 471 -5.60 -19.19 -22.16
N VAL A 472 -4.48 -18.53 -22.48
CA VAL A 472 -3.88 -17.53 -21.59
C VAL A 472 -4.64 -16.21 -21.71
N ARG A 473 -5.13 -15.69 -20.57
CA ARG A 473 -5.80 -14.38 -20.57
C ARG A 473 -4.78 -13.27 -20.82
N MET A 474 -5.16 -12.37 -21.72
CA MET A 474 -4.34 -11.24 -22.14
C MET A 474 -4.87 -9.94 -21.55
N SER A 475 -3.98 -8.99 -21.33
CA SER A 475 -4.34 -7.63 -20.92
C SER A 475 -5.27 -6.97 -21.92
N LEU A 476 -5.98 -5.94 -21.49
CA LEU A 476 -6.92 -5.19 -22.35
C LEU A 476 -6.30 -4.67 -23.65
N ASP A 477 -4.99 -4.39 -23.67
CA ASP A 477 -4.26 -3.97 -24.87
C ASP A 477 -3.71 -5.13 -25.72
N GLY A 478 -3.98 -6.38 -25.34
CA GLY A 478 -3.55 -7.61 -26.03
C GLY A 478 -2.05 -7.89 -25.98
N LYS A 479 -1.27 -7.11 -25.22
CA LYS A 479 0.21 -7.13 -25.28
C LYS A 479 0.87 -8.02 -24.25
N ARG A 480 0.16 -8.37 -23.18
CA ARG A 480 0.74 -9.02 -21.99
C ARG A 480 -0.16 -10.13 -21.52
N ARG A 481 0.41 -11.30 -21.23
CA ARG A 481 -0.33 -12.31 -20.46
C ARG A 481 -0.60 -11.79 -19.06
N LEU A 482 -1.74 -12.14 -18.51
CA LEU A 482 -2.20 -11.69 -17.20
C LEU A 482 -1.78 -12.63 -16.07
N GLU A 483 -1.48 -13.87 -16.40
CA GLU A 483 -1.11 -14.90 -15.46
C GLU A 483 0.37 -15.28 -15.62
N PRO A 484 1.11 -15.45 -14.53
CA PRO A 484 2.47 -16.00 -14.57
C PRO A 484 2.45 -17.44 -15.11
N PRO A 485 3.47 -17.85 -15.89
CA PRO A 485 3.58 -19.21 -16.42
C PRO A 485 3.44 -20.25 -15.32
N ALA A 486 2.69 -21.31 -15.62
CA ALA A 486 2.52 -22.42 -14.71
C ALA A 486 3.86 -23.12 -14.47
N TRP A 487 4.07 -23.59 -13.23
CA TRP A 487 5.20 -24.42 -12.87
C TRP A 487 4.68 -25.70 -12.23
N ARG A 488 5.13 -26.85 -12.74
CA ARG A 488 4.77 -28.15 -12.18
C ARG A 488 5.97 -28.68 -11.39
N PRO A 489 5.82 -28.96 -10.09
CA PRO A 489 6.89 -29.62 -9.35
C PRO A 489 7.17 -30.99 -9.97
N PRO A 490 8.41 -31.49 -9.91
CA PRO A 490 8.71 -32.86 -10.27
C PRO A 490 7.81 -33.82 -9.47
N THR A 491 7.33 -34.88 -10.11
CA THR A 491 6.63 -35.95 -9.40
C THR A 491 7.59 -36.55 -8.38
N PRO A 492 7.17 -36.78 -7.11
CA PRO A 492 8.00 -37.50 -6.15
C PRO A 492 8.41 -38.85 -6.77
N SER A 493 9.72 -39.12 -6.80
CA SER A 493 10.29 -40.38 -7.28
C SER A 493 9.96 -41.54 -6.36
#